data_AF-A0A8H3A2P6-F1
#
_entry.id   AF-A0A8H3A2P6-F1
#
_cell.length_a   1.000
_cell.length_b   1.000
_cell.length_c   1.000
_cell.angle_alpha   90.00
_cell.angle_beta   90.00
_cell.angle_gamma   90.00
#
_symmetry.space_group_name_H-M   'P 1'
#
loop_
_entity.id
_entity.type
_entity.pdbx_description
1 polymer ?
#
loop_
_entity_poly.entity_id
_entity_poly.type
_entity_poly.pdbx_seq_one_letter_code
_entity_poly.pdbx_strand_id
1 'polypeptide(L)'
;MADHTGWYPPGQSLILPKLPTYLKHVYDLKPIMGVPSDAEVIGIHAVIQAARKTSDIPRMNNPSLLMKLTDHLFSAQMAKYQNKYSLITFPSDATYMPPVLPTHVSLRLEPISGAPTDDDMMKVQDAVQTYQELKRNSPLNV
;
A
#
# COMPACT_ATOMS: atom_id res chain seq x y z
N MET A 1 -9.66 14.41 30.66
CA MET A 1 -8.60 14.03 29.71
C MET A 1 -8.42 12.54 29.87
N ALA A 2 -8.86 11.76 28.88
CA ALA A 2 -8.76 10.31 28.92
C ALA A 2 -7.63 9.93 27.96
N ASP A 3 -6.51 9.51 28.53
CA ASP A 3 -5.42 8.92 27.78
C ASP A 3 -5.88 7.56 27.26
N HIS A 4 -6.35 7.55 26.01
CA HIS A 4 -6.68 6.31 25.31
C HIS A 4 -5.38 5.63 24.91
N THR A 5 -4.80 4.87 25.83
CA THR A 5 -3.74 3.90 25.53
C THR A 5 -4.28 2.98 24.44
N GLY A 6 -3.80 3.18 23.21
CA GLY A 6 -4.23 2.44 22.03
C GLY A 6 -4.19 0.94 22.30
N TRP A 7 -5.35 0.29 22.21
CA TRP A 7 -5.47 -1.15 22.40
C TRP A 7 -4.79 -1.86 21.23
N TYR A 8 -3.48 -2.08 21.35
CA TYR A 8 -2.72 -3.00 20.52
C TYR A 8 -2.70 -4.35 21.20
N PRO A 9 -3.17 -5.45 20.58
CA PRO A 9 -2.84 -6.77 21.06
C PRO A 9 -1.30 -6.91 21.01
N PRO A 10 -0.63 -7.23 22.14
CA PRO A 10 0.81 -7.43 22.15
C PRO A 10 1.16 -8.57 21.17
N GLY A 11 1.99 -8.28 20.15
CA GLY A 11 2.64 -9.32 19.36
C GLY A 11 2.09 -9.63 17.96
N GLN A 12 1.36 -8.72 17.30
CA GLN A 12 1.13 -8.87 15.85
C GLN A 12 2.44 -8.64 15.08
N SER A 13 3.17 -9.73 14.78
CA SER A 13 4.30 -9.73 13.85
C SER A 13 3.80 -10.03 12.44
N LEU A 14 3.97 -9.11 11.50
CA LEU A 14 3.70 -9.40 10.09
C LEU A 14 4.83 -10.28 9.55
N ILE A 15 4.52 -11.53 9.22
CA ILE A 15 5.51 -12.47 8.69
C ILE A 15 5.89 -12.02 7.28
N LEU A 16 7.18 -11.72 7.11
CA LEU A 16 7.74 -11.28 5.85
C LEU A 16 7.84 -12.46 4.86
N PRO A 17 7.45 -12.28 3.59
CA PRO A 17 7.73 -13.28 2.57
C PRO A 17 9.25 -13.43 2.34
N LYS A 18 9.71 -14.67 2.23
CA LYS A 18 11.12 -14.96 1.90
C LYS A 18 11.43 -14.47 0.49
N LEU A 19 12.29 -13.46 0.38
CA LEU A 19 12.70 -12.88 -0.91
C LEU A 19 13.75 -13.78 -1.62
N PRO A 20 13.66 -13.93 -2.95
CA PRO A 20 14.73 -14.47 -3.76
C PRO A 20 16.01 -13.63 -3.69
N THR A 21 17.16 -14.26 -3.93
CA THR A 21 18.49 -13.62 -3.85
C THR A 21 18.58 -12.31 -4.64
N TYR A 22 18.04 -12.27 -5.86
CA TYR A 22 18.10 -11.08 -6.72
C TYR A 22 17.34 -9.87 -6.16
N LEU A 23 16.30 -10.07 -5.34
CA LEU A 23 15.61 -8.97 -4.64
C LEU A 23 16.26 -8.68 -3.29
N LYS A 24 16.68 -9.72 -2.56
CA LYS A 24 17.26 -9.59 -1.22
C LYS A 24 18.53 -8.72 -1.19
N HIS A 25 19.32 -8.73 -2.27
CA HIS A 25 20.52 -7.89 -2.35
C HIS A 25 20.23 -6.40 -2.55
N VAL A 26 19.05 -6.07 -3.08
CA VAL A 26 18.66 -4.68 -3.39
C VAL A 26 17.71 -4.13 -2.33
N TYR A 27 16.88 -4.99 -1.75
CA TYR A 27 15.83 -4.62 -0.82
C TYR A 27 15.99 -5.38 0.50
N ASP A 28 16.19 -4.65 1.59
CA ASP A 28 16.21 -5.16 2.95
C ASP A 28 14.85 -4.89 3.63
N LEU A 29 13.88 -5.76 3.37
CA LEU A 29 12.62 -5.71 4.11
C LEU A 29 12.82 -6.31 5.50
N LYS A 30 12.56 -5.51 6.53
CA LYS A 30 12.62 -5.94 7.92
C LYS A 30 11.25 -6.46 8.38
N PRO A 31 11.21 -7.40 9.34
CA PRO A 31 9.96 -7.75 10.00
C PRO A 31 9.32 -6.51 10.63
N ILE A 32 8.02 -6.33 10.41
CA ILE A 32 7.28 -5.19 10.96
C ILE A 32 6.74 -5.59 12.33
N MET A 33 7.08 -4.78 13.34
CA MET A 33 6.64 -4.94 14.72
C MET A 33 5.73 -3.78 15.10
N GLY A 34 4.45 -4.06 15.37
CA GLY A 34 3.47 -3.02 15.69
C GLY A 34 2.93 -2.32 14.44
N VAL A 35 2.73 -1.00 14.52
CA VAL A 35 2.13 -0.21 13.43
C VAL A 35 3.16 -0.01 12.31
N PRO A 36 2.86 -0.42 11.07
CA PRO A 36 3.76 -0.19 9.95
C PRO A 36 3.98 1.30 9.69
N SER A 37 5.25 1.70 9.58
CA SER A 37 5.67 3.03 9.16
C SER A 37 5.50 3.22 7.64
N ASP A 38 5.48 4.48 7.20
CA ASP A 38 5.40 4.82 5.77
C ASP A 38 6.58 4.24 4.99
N ALA A 39 7.78 4.28 5.55
CA ALA A 39 8.99 3.73 4.94
C ALA A 39 8.89 2.21 4.73
N GLU A 40 8.34 1.48 5.70
CA GLU A 40 8.14 0.02 5.58
C GLU A 40 7.11 -0.31 4.49
N VAL A 41 5.98 0.39 4.44
CA VAL A 41 4.95 0.20 3.41
C VAL A 41 5.49 0.56 2.02
N ILE A 42 6.24 1.66 1.90
CA ILE A 42 6.91 2.06 0.65
C ILE A 42 7.93 1.00 0.22
N GLY A 43 8.70 0.44 1.15
CA GLY A 43 9.64 -0.64 0.89
C GLY A 43 8.96 -1.87 0.27
N ILE A 44 7.82 -2.30 0.82
CA ILE A 44 7.05 -3.43 0.28
C ILE A 44 6.56 -3.12 -1.15
N HIS A 45 6.05 -1.90 -1.39
CA HIS A 45 5.65 -1.47 -2.74
C HIS A 45 6.82 -1.52 -3.74
N ALA A 46 8.01 -1.08 -3.33
CA ALA A 46 9.20 -1.11 -4.19
C ALA A 46 9.60 -2.53 -4.57
N VAL A 47 9.55 -3.48 -3.61
CA VAL A 47 9.81 -4.90 -3.88
C VAL A 47 8.78 -5.51 -4.82
N ILE A 48 7.48 -5.22 -4.63
CA ILE A 48 6.42 -5.66 -5.55
C ILE A 48 6.66 -5.13 -6.95
N GLN A 49 7.03 -3.85 -7.07
CA GLN A 49 7.30 -3.24 -8.37
C GLN A 49 8.49 -3.91 -9.06
N ALA A 50 9.58 -4.19 -8.33
CA ALA A 50 10.73 -4.91 -8.86
C ALA A 50 10.36 -6.34 -9.27
N ALA A 51 9.63 -7.07 -8.42
CA ALA A 51 9.17 -8.42 -8.71
C ALA A 51 8.32 -8.49 -9.99
N ARG A 52 7.40 -7.53 -10.19
CA ARG A 52 6.58 -7.42 -11.41
C ARG A 52 7.41 -7.13 -12.66
N LYS A 53 8.42 -6.24 -12.57
CA LYS A 53 9.33 -6.01 -13.70
C LYS A 53 10.16 -7.25 -14.05
N THR A 54 10.54 -8.02 -13.04
CA THR A 54 11.30 -9.26 -13.28
C THR A 54 10.43 -10.40 -13.79
N SER A 55 9.11 -10.41 -13.54
CA SER A 55 8.22 -11.47 -14.04
C SER A 55 8.08 -11.49 -15.57
N ASP A 56 8.44 -10.40 -16.26
CA ASP A 56 8.50 -10.36 -17.71
C ASP A 56 9.62 -11.26 -18.28
N ILE A 57 10.59 -11.66 -17.45
CA ILE A 57 11.62 -12.63 -17.80
C ILE A 57 11.07 -14.03 -17.48
N PRO A 58 10.86 -14.92 -18.47
CA PRO A 58 10.15 -16.20 -18.25
C PRO A 58 10.72 -17.07 -17.12
N ARG A 59 12.04 -17.04 -16.93
CA ARG A 59 12.74 -17.80 -15.89
C ARG A 59 12.66 -17.18 -14.49
N MET A 60 12.28 -15.90 -14.38
CA MET A 60 12.18 -15.16 -13.12
C MET A 60 10.73 -15.03 -12.64
N ASN A 61 9.75 -15.36 -13.49
CA ASN A 61 8.34 -15.30 -13.14
C ASN A 61 8.03 -16.21 -11.94
N ASN A 62 7.53 -15.61 -10.86
CA ASN A 62 7.16 -16.32 -9.64
C ASN A 62 5.83 -15.76 -9.11
N PRO A 63 4.68 -16.27 -9.59
CA PRO A 63 3.37 -15.77 -9.19
C PRO A 63 3.10 -15.96 -7.69
N SER A 64 3.62 -17.04 -7.08
CA SER A 64 3.48 -17.31 -5.65
C SER A 64 4.19 -16.27 -4.78
N LEU A 65 5.32 -15.73 -5.26
CA LEU A 65 6.01 -14.63 -4.56
C LEU A 65 5.19 -13.34 -4.62
N LEU A 66 4.66 -12.99 -5.79
CA LEU A 66 3.82 -11.81 -5.95
C LEU A 66 2.58 -11.87 -5.05
N MET A 67 1.90 -13.02 -5.01
CA MET A 67 0.76 -13.25 -4.12
C MET A 67 1.12 -12.98 -2.64
N LYS A 68 2.21 -13.60 -2.15
CA LYS A 68 2.66 -13.42 -0.76
C LYS A 68 3.06 -11.97 -0.44
N LEU A 69 3.66 -11.27 -1.41
CA LEU A 69 4.00 -9.86 -1.24
C LEU A 69 2.75 -8.97 -1.19
N THR A 70 1.75 -9.23 -2.03
CA THR A 70 0.48 -8.50 -1.98
C THR A 70 -0.31 -8.78 -0.70
N ASP A 71 -0.31 -10.02 -0.21
CA ASP A 71 -0.94 -10.37 1.08
C ASP A 71 -0.27 -9.63 2.25
N HIS A 72 1.07 -9.57 2.22
CA HIS A 72 1.85 -8.84 3.22
C HIS A 72 1.60 -7.32 3.16
N LEU A 73 1.52 -6.75 1.96
CA LEU A 73 1.18 -5.34 1.77
C LEU A 73 -0.21 -5.01 2.29
N PHE A 74 -1.21 -5.84 1.95
CA PHE A 74 -2.58 -5.67 2.44
C PHE A 74 -2.63 -5.70 3.97
N SER A 75 -1.95 -6.68 4.58
CA SER A 75 -1.89 -6.81 6.04
C SER A 75 -1.24 -5.58 6.70
N ALA A 76 -0.17 -5.04 6.11
CA ALA A 76 0.47 -3.81 6.60
C ALA A 76 -0.46 -2.59 6.47
N GLN A 77 -1.12 -2.43 5.32
CA GLN A 77 -2.09 -1.35 5.11
C GLN A 77 -3.27 -1.45 6.09
N MET A 78 -3.75 -2.66 6.36
CA MET A 78 -4.82 -2.90 7.33
C MET A 78 -4.39 -2.60 8.77
N ALA A 79 -3.17 -2.97 9.17
CA ALA A 79 -2.65 -2.65 10.50
C ALA A 79 -2.54 -1.12 10.71
N LYS A 80 -2.10 -0.39 9.68
CA LYS A 80 -2.04 1.08 9.70
C LYS A 80 -3.44 1.70 9.69
N TYR A 81 -4.37 1.15 8.92
CA TYR A 81 -5.76 1.58 8.89
C TYR A 81 -6.42 1.42 10.28
N GLN A 82 -6.28 0.25 10.89
CA GLN A 82 -6.81 -0.05 12.22
C GLN A 82 -6.21 0.86 13.30
N ASN A 83 -4.91 1.21 13.18
CA ASN A 83 -4.29 2.20 14.05
C ASN A 83 -4.99 3.56 13.94
N LYS A 84 -5.13 4.04 12.70
CA LYS A 84 -5.57 5.41 12.42
C LYS A 84 -7.03 5.64 12.80
N TYR A 85 -7.87 4.63 12.62
CA TYR A 85 -9.32 4.78 12.72
C TYR A 85 -9.95 4.07 13.92
N SER A 86 -9.16 3.55 14.88
CA SER A 86 -9.57 2.90 16.14
C SER A 86 -10.97 2.26 16.10
N LEU A 87 -11.04 0.92 16.09
CA LEU A 87 -12.24 0.05 15.93
C LEU A 87 -13.53 0.39 16.74
N ILE A 88 -13.58 1.45 17.53
CA ILE A 88 -14.66 1.87 18.42
C ILE A 88 -15.76 2.67 17.69
N THR A 89 -15.63 3.01 16.41
CA THR A 89 -16.76 3.57 15.66
C THR A 89 -16.78 2.96 14.27
N PHE A 90 -17.93 2.39 13.91
CA PHE A 90 -18.19 1.80 12.61
C PHE A 90 -17.69 2.71 11.48
N PRO A 91 -17.26 2.15 10.32
CA PRO A 91 -16.76 2.93 9.19
C PRO A 91 -17.74 4.01 8.69
N SER A 92 -19.01 3.96 9.10
CA SER A 92 -20.06 4.94 8.81
C SER A 92 -19.67 6.40 9.10
N ASP A 93 -18.86 6.66 10.12
CA ASP A 93 -18.46 8.04 10.49
C ASP A 93 -17.01 8.37 10.08
N ALA A 94 -16.30 7.44 9.44
CA ALA A 94 -14.93 7.68 9.00
C ALA A 94 -14.94 8.58 7.75
N THR A 95 -14.07 9.58 7.72
CA THR A 95 -13.80 10.37 6.52
C THR A 95 -12.39 10.10 6.01
N TYR A 96 -12.29 9.63 4.77
CA TYR A 96 -11.04 9.37 4.07
C TYR A 96 -10.63 10.61 3.27
N MET A 97 -9.58 11.28 3.73
CA MET A 97 -8.97 12.40 3.00
C MET A 97 -8.09 11.84 1.87
N PRO A 98 -8.35 12.21 0.60
CA PRO A 98 -7.48 11.82 -0.49
C PRO A 98 -6.12 12.53 -0.37
N PRO A 99 -5.03 11.91 -0.86
CA PRO A 99 -3.75 12.59 -0.97
C PRO A 99 -3.83 13.72 -2.00
N VAL A 100 -2.96 14.72 -1.85
CA VAL A 100 -2.81 15.76 -2.88
C VAL A 100 -2.22 15.10 -4.12
N LEU A 101 -2.98 15.15 -5.22
CA LEU A 101 -2.54 14.62 -6.50
C LEU A 101 -1.60 15.62 -7.20
N PRO A 102 -0.60 15.15 -7.97
CA PRO A 102 0.24 16.02 -8.77
C PRO A 102 -0.56 16.82 -9.80
N THR A 103 -0.07 18.01 -10.16
CA THR A 103 -0.74 18.93 -11.10
C THR A 103 -0.96 18.36 -12.50
N HIS A 104 -0.23 17.30 -12.88
CA HIS A 104 -0.40 16.61 -14.16
C HIS A 104 -1.50 15.54 -14.15
N VAL A 105 -2.09 15.23 -12.99
CA VAL A 105 -3.28 14.37 -12.88
C VAL A 105 -4.50 15.28 -12.75
N SER A 106 -5.26 15.44 -13.83
CA SER A 106 -6.43 16.33 -13.88
C SER A 106 -7.63 15.82 -13.05
N LEU A 107 -7.59 14.57 -12.59
CA LEU A 107 -8.63 14.00 -11.75
C LEU A 107 -8.55 14.59 -10.33
N ARG A 108 -9.69 15.03 -9.80
CA ARG A 108 -9.82 15.48 -8.41
C ARG A 108 -10.55 14.41 -7.60
N LEU A 109 -9.88 13.85 -6.61
CA LEU A 109 -10.50 12.99 -5.62
C LEU A 109 -11.12 13.85 -4.53
N GLU A 110 -12.36 13.52 -4.16
CA GLU A 110 -13.07 14.17 -3.05
C GLU A 110 -12.96 13.32 -1.78
N PRO A 111 -13.10 13.92 -0.59
CA PRO A 111 -13.34 13.20 0.64
C PRO A 111 -14.44 12.15 0.51
N ILE A 112 -14.16 10.94 0.98
CA ILE A 112 -15.17 9.87 1.07
C ILE A 112 -15.57 9.74 2.55
N SER A 113 -16.86 9.91 2.84
CA SER A 113 -17.42 9.71 4.18
C SER A 113 -18.19 8.39 4.23
N GLY A 114 -18.00 7.61 5.29
CA GLY A 114 -18.71 6.35 5.47
C GLY A 114 -18.12 5.22 4.63
N ALA A 115 -18.98 4.31 4.18
CA ALA A 115 -18.58 3.26 3.25
C ALA A 115 -18.41 3.84 1.83
N PRO A 116 -17.30 3.55 1.12
CA PRO A 116 -17.12 4.01 -0.25
C PRO A 116 -18.17 3.40 -1.18
N THR A 117 -18.68 4.20 -2.11
CA THR A 117 -19.55 3.73 -3.20
C THR A 117 -18.72 3.15 -4.35
N ASP A 118 -19.35 2.42 -5.28
CA ASP A 118 -18.68 1.91 -6.48
C ASP A 118 -18.09 3.05 -7.33
N ASP A 119 -18.78 4.20 -7.40
CA ASP A 119 -18.29 5.39 -8.10
C ASP A 119 -17.05 5.99 -7.44
N ASP A 120 -17.01 6.01 -6.10
CA ASP A 120 -15.83 6.46 -5.35
C ASP A 120 -14.64 5.53 -5.61
N MET A 121 -14.88 4.23 -5.60
CA MET A 121 -13.87 3.22 -5.91
C MET A 121 -13.37 3.36 -7.35
N MET A 122 -14.26 3.60 -8.31
CA MET A 122 -13.92 3.80 -9.71
C MET A 122 -13.05 5.05 -9.91
N LYS A 123 -13.39 6.18 -9.28
CA LYS A 123 -12.57 7.41 -9.34
C LYS A 123 -11.18 7.18 -8.77
N VAL A 124 -11.05 6.49 -7.64
CA VAL A 124 -9.74 6.18 -7.05
C VAL A 124 -8.91 5.29 -8.00
N GLN A 125 -9.52 4.28 -8.60
CA GLN A 125 -8.85 3.41 -9.56
C GLN A 125 -8.38 4.17 -10.81
N ASP A 126 -9.22 5.06 -11.35
CA ASP A 126 -8.90 5.91 -12.49
C ASP A 126 -7.72 6.85 -12.19
N ALA A 127 -7.67 7.45 -10.99
CA ALA A 127 -6.55 8.28 -10.55
C ALA A 127 -5.23 7.48 -10.53
N VAL A 128 -5.28 6.26 -9.97
CA VAL A 128 -4.12 5.38 -9.86
C VAL A 128 -3.65 4.96 -11.26
N GLN A 129 -4.57 4.61 -12.15
CA GLN A 129 -4.24 4.22 -13.51
C GLN A 129 -3.63 5.40 -14.30
N THR A 130 -4.26 6.57 -14.27
CA THR A 130 -3.76 7.79 -14.92
C THR A 130 -2.33 8.11 -14.48
N TYR A 131 -2.06 8.05 -13.17
CA TYR A 131 -0.72 8.28 -12.65
C TYR A 131 0.31 7.24 -13.12
N GLN A 132 -0.10 5.96 -13.19
CA GLN A 132 0.77 4.89 -13.69
C GLN A 132 1.07 5.04 -15.19
N GLU A 133 0.08 5.41 -15.99
CA GLU A 133 0.25 5.66 -17.42
C GLU A 133 1.16 6.85 -17.68
N LEU A 134 1.00 7.96 -16.95
CA LEU A 134 1.89 9.11 -17.03
C LEU A 134 3.33 8.73 -16.67
N LYS A 135 3.53 7.93 -15.62
CA LYS A 135 4.87 7.40 -15.27
C LYS A 135 5.46 6.54 -16.39
N ARG A 136 4.64 5.76 -17.10
CA ARG A 136 5.07 4.90 -18.20
C ARG A 136 5.42 5.70 -19.46
N ASN A 137 4.66 6.75 -19.73
CA ASN A 137 4.73 7.54 -20.96
C ASN A 137 5.57 8.81 -20.81
N SER A 138 6.12 9.09 -19.63
CA SER A 138 7.06 10.19 -19.42
C SER A 138 8.35 9.92 -20.22
N PRO A 139 8.75 10.80 -21.15
CA PRO A 139 10.05 10.68 -21.79
C PRO A 139 11.15 10.78 -20.72
N LEU A 140 12.14 9.89 -20.83
CA LEU A 140 13.34 9.89 -20.00
C LEU A 140 13.98 11.28 -20.06
N ASN A 141 13.88 12.06 -18.98
CA ASN A 141 14.84 13.13 -18.75
C ASN A 141 16.15 12.44 -18.34
N VAL A 142 17.04 12.31 -19.33
CA VAL A 142 18.47 12.00 -19.20
C VAL A 142 19.17 13.13 -18.47
#